data_AF-A0AAD0S0C9-F1
#
_entry.id   AF-A0AAD0S0C9-F1
#
_cell.length_a   1.000
_cell.length_b   1.000
_cell.length_c   1.000
_cell.angle_alpha   90.00
_cell.angle_beta   90.00
_cell.angle_gamma   90.00
#
_symmetry.space_group_name_H-M   'P 1'
#
loop_
_entity.id
_entity.type
_entity.pdbx_description
1 polymer ?
#
loop_
_entity_poly.entity_id
_entity_poly.type
_entity_poly.pdbx_seq_one_letter_code
_entity_poly.pdbx_strand_id
1 'polypeptide(L)'
;MKNKFTRESLANTDDAHSGKLVDIQQQLDELQQNGMTAMDIRTVLFNKMLDVYQVPRDHFLRDSETPERIDDPTIVTRLKQLGFSKKSRQQLH
;
A
#
# COMPACT_ATOMS: atom_id res chain seq x y z
N MET A 1 -18.68 45.68 -9.12
CA MET A 1 -19.43 44.60 -9.84
C MET A 1 -18.79 43.28 -9.42
N LYS A 2 -19.36 42.53 -8.48
CA LYS A 2 -20.36 41.44 -8.62
C LYS A 2 -19.85 40.24 -9.45
N ASN A 3 -19.18 39.31 -8.76
CA ASN A 3 -19.07 37.91 -9.18
C ASN A 3 -19.19 37.01 -7.93
N LYS A 4 -20.34 37.08 -7.26
CA LYS A 4 -20.88 35.95 -6.50
C LYS A 4 -21.16 34.87 -7.55
N PHE A 5 -20.44 33.76 -7.55
CA PHE A 5 -20.84 32.44 -8.07
C PHE A 5 -19.56 31.62 -8.12
N THR A 6 -19.37 30.76 -7.10
CA THR A 6 -18.67 29.45 -7.11
C THR A 6 -18.25 29.18 -5.65
N ARG A 7 -19.21 28.96 -4.76
CA ARG A 7 -18.94 28.54 -3.37
C ARG A 7 -19.63 27.22 -3.00
N GLU A 8 -20.10 26.47 -3.99
CA GLU A 8 -20.94 25.29 -3.78
C GLU A 8 -20.33 23.98 -4.33
N SER A 9 -19.00 23.90 -4.50
CA SER A 9 -18.36 22.66 -4.98
C SER A 9 -17.06 22.27 -4.26
N LEU A 10 -16.91 22.66 -2.99
CA LEU A 10 -15.74 22.30 -2.17
C LEU A 10 -16.09 21.60 -0.84
N ALA A 11 -17.37 21.41 -0.53
CA ALA A 11 -17.80 20.84 0.75
C ALA A 11 -18.19 19.35 0.71
N ASN A 12 -18.13 18.68 -0.45
CA ASN A 12 -18.69 17.32 -0.60
C ASN A 12 -17.68 16.26 -1.04
N THR A 13 -16.38 16.59 -1.08
CA THR A 13 -15.33 15.66 -1.50
C THR A 13 -14.42 15.21 -0.35
N ASP A 14 -14.52 15.83 0.82
CA ASP A 14 -13.68 15.49 1.99
C ASP A 14 -14.27 14.33 2.82
N ASP A 15 -15.60 14.29 2.95
CA ASP A 15 -16.34 13.27 3.72
C ASP A 15 -16.20 11.85 3.13
N ALA A 16 -16.21 11.73 1.80
CA ALA A 16 -16.13 10.43 1.12
C ALA A 16 -14.75 9.75 1.21
N HIS A 17 -13.69 10.54 1.44
CA HIS A 17 -12.33 10.01 1.67
C HIS A 17 -12.09 9.70 3.15
N SER A 18 -12.71 10.46 4.07
CA SER A 18 -12.64 10.21 5.51
C SER A 18 -13.21 8.83 5.89
N GLY A 19 -14.33 8.41 5.31
CA GLY A 19 -14.90 7.08 5.56
C GLY A 19 -13.91 5.94 5.23
N LYS A 20 -13.26 5.99 4.07
CA LYS A 20 -12.28 4.96 3.66
C LYS A 20 -11.02 4.97 4.52
N LEU A 21 -10.58 6.14 4.97
CA LEU A 21 -9.42 6.25 5.87
C LEU A 21 -9.75 5.74 7.27
N VAL A 22 -10.99 5.91 7.73
CA VAL A 22 -11.49 5.34 8.99
C VAL A 22 -11.60 3.82 8.88
N ASP A 23 -12.13 3.28 7.79
CA ASP A 23 -12.16 1.82 7.55
C ASP A 23 -10.75 1.21 7.53
N ILE A 24 -9.78 1.88 6.90
CA ILE A 24 -8.39 1.43 6.88
C ILE A 24 -7.79 1.46 8.29
N GLN A 25 -8.06 2.51 9.08
CA GLN A 25 -7.62 2.58 10.48
C GLN A 25 -8.25 1.46 11.32
N GLN A 26 -9.55 1.24 11.19
CA GLN A 26 -10.27 0.16 11.89
C GLN A 26 -9.66 -1.21 11.57
N GLN A 27 -9.34 -1.48 10.30
CA GLN A 27 -8.70 -2.72 9.88
C GLN A 27 -7.28 -2.87 10.43
N LEU A 28 -6.51 -1.78 10.52
CA LEU A 28 -5.19 -1.80 11.14
C LEU A 28 -5.28 -2.04 12.65
N ASP A 29 -6.23 -1.42 13.33
CA ASP A 29 -6.53 -1.65 14.75
C ASP A 29 -6.95 -3.09 15.02
N GLU A 30 -7.84 -3.67 14.21
CA GLU A 30 -8.25 -5.07 14.31
C GLU A 30 -7.07 -6.03 14.12
N LEU A 31 -6.19 -5.76 13.16
CA LEU A 31 -4.98 -6.56 12.96
C LEU A 31 -4.04 -6.45 14.18
N GLN A 32 -3.90 -5.27 14.77
CA GLN A 32 -3.11 -5.09 15.99
C GLN A 32 -3.74 -5.78 17.22
N GLN A 33 -5.07 -5.77 17.34
CA GLN A 33 -5.80 -6.44 18.42
C GLN A 33 -5.70 -7.97 18.35
N ASN A 34 -5.47 -8.54 17.16
CA ASN A 34 -5.21 -9.97 16.96
C ASN A 34 -3.77 -10.40 17.33
N GLY A 35 -2.98 -9.51 17.95
CA GLY A 35 -1.60 -9.79 18.35
C GLY A 35 -0.59 -9.66 17.20
N MET A 36 -1.02 -9.19 16.03
CA MET A 36 -0.12 -8.88 14.92
C MET A 36 0.57 -7.54 15.20
N THR A 37 1.88 -7.55 15.37
CA THR A 37 2.63 -6.32 15.60
C THR A 37 2.64 -5.47 14.31
N ALA A 38 2.90 -4.17 14.43
CA ALA A 38 3.11 -3.32 13.26
C ALA A 38 4.23 -3.85 12.33
N MET A 39 5.20 -4.57 12.88
CA MET A 39 6.26 -5.24 12.14
C MET A 39 5.73 -6.45 11.35
N ASP A 40 4.81 -7.23 11.91
CA ASP A 40 4.19 -8.36 11.23
C ASP A 40 3.33 -7.89 10.04
N ILE A 41 2.52 -6.84 10.26
CA ILE A 41 1.72 -6.22 9.19
C ILE A 41 2.64 -5.73 8.06
N ARG A 42 3.75 -5.07 8.41
CA ARG A 42 4.75 -4.61 7.45
C ARG A 42 5.37 -5.78 6.67
N THR A 43 5.71 -6.86 7.37
CA THR A 43 6.28 -8.08 6.77
C THR A 43 5.32 -8.71 5.77
N VAL A 44 4.04 -8.79 6.11
CA VAL A 44 2.99 -9.30 5.21
C VAL A 44 2.83 -8.41 3.98
N LEU A 45 2.76 -7.08 4.17
CA LEU A 45 2.64 -6.12 3.07
C LEU A 45 3.86 -6.17 2.13
N PHE A 46 5.06 -6.30 2.68
CA PHE A 46 6.30 -6.43 1.90
C PHE A 46 6.28 -7.72 1.07
N ASN A 47 5.96 -8.86 1.68
CA ASN A 47 5.83 -10.14 0.95
C ASN A 47 4.77 -10.06 -0.17
N LYS A 48 3.63 -9.42 0.09
CA LYS A 48 2.59 -9.20 -0.92
C LYS A 48 3.05 -8.29 -2.06
N MET A 49 3.89 -7.29 -1.77
CA MET A 49 4.54 -6.50 -2.81
C MET A 49 5.45 -7.39 -3.66
N LEU A 50 6.29 -8.23 -3.05
CA LEU A 50 7.16 -9.16 -3.77
C LEU A 50 6.34 -10.10 -4.69
N ASP A 51 5.17 -10.57 -4.26
CA ASP A 51 4.24 -11.35 -5.10
C ASP A 51 3.74 -10.56 -6.33
N VAL A 52 3.46 -9.27 -6.16
CA VAL A 52 3.07 -8.36 -7.25
C VAL A 52 4.22 -8.18 -8.24
N TYR A 53 5.47 -8.23 -7.80
CA TYR A 53 6.66 -8.20 -8.66
C TYR A 53 7.13 -9.59 -9.12
N GLN A 54 6.33 -10.63 -8.90
CA GLN A 54 6.62 -12.01 -9.36
C GLN A 54 7.89 -12.59 -8.76
N VAL A 55 8.29 -12.12 -7.57
CA VAL A 55 9.47 -12.64 -6.88
C VAL A 55 9.16 -14.04 -6.35
N PRO A 56 9.98 -15.06 -6.68
CA PRO A 56 9.80 -16.42 -6.21
C PRO A 56 9.75 -16.52 -4.68
N ARG A 57 9.14 -17.60 -4.17
CA ARG A 57 9.10 -17.86 -2.72
C ARG A 57 10.47 -18.17 -2.14
N ASP A 58 11.35 -18.78 -2.93
CA ASP A 58 12.71 -19.19 -2.57
C ASP A 58 13.75 -18.05 -2.77
N HIS A 59 13.29 -16.82 -3.02
CA HIS A 59 14.19 -15.72 -3.33
C HIS A 59 14.68 -15.03 -2.05
N PHE A 60 15.99 -14.75 -1.97
CA PHE A 60 16.65 -14.15 -0.79
C PHE A 60 15.99 -12.85 -0.27
N LEU A 61 15.25 -12.13 -1.12
CA LEU A 61 14.48 -10.95 -0.72
C LEU A 61 13.36 -11.24 0.27
N ARG A 62 12.85 -12.49 0.33
CA ARG A 62 11.83 -12.92 1.30
C ARG A 62 12.42 -13.30 2.64
N ASP A 63 13.65 -13.79 2.64
CA ASP A 63 14.43 -14.07 3.86
C ASP A 63 15.18 -12.83 4.38
N SER A 64 15.17 -11.75 3.62
CA SER A 64 15.76 -10.47 4.00
C SER A 64 14.94 -9.77 5.08
N GLU A 65 15.60 -8.91 5.85
CA GLU A 65 14.91 -8.03 6.80
C GLU A 65 13.83 -7.20 6.09
N THR A 66 12.65 -7.13 6.71
CA THR A 66 11.55 -6.32 6.20
C THR A 66 11.93 -4.85 6.29
N PRO A 67 11.95 -4.11 5.18
CA PRO A 67 12.39 -2.71 5.17
C PRO A 67 11.49 -1.86 6.05
N GLU A 68 12.06 -0.82 6.67
CA GLU A 68 11.30 0.07 7.55
C GLU A 68 10.16 0.79 6.83
N ARG A 69 10.37 1.13 5.55
CA ARG A 69 9.41 1.80 4.67
C ARG A 69 9.18 0.99 3.40
N ILE A 70 7.94 0.55 3.21
CA ILE A 70 7.52 -0.25 2.06
C ILE A 70 7.25 0.64 0.83
N ASP A 71 6.92 1.90 1.05
CA ASP A 71 6.64 2.91 0.01
C ASP A 71 7.92 3.46 -0.65
N ASP A 72 9.11 3.04 -0.21
CA ASP A 72 10.36 3.58 -0.70
C ASP A 72 10.63 3.18 -2.17
N PRO A 73 10.88 4.14 -3.08
CA PRO A 73 11.14 3.85 -4.49
C PRO A 73 12.44 3.05 -4.73
N THR A 74 13.36 3.00 -3.76
CA THR A 74 14.58 2.19 -3.84
C THR A 74 14.26 0.70 -3.90
N ILE A 75 13.21 0.23 -3.22
CA ILE A 75 12.76 -1.18 -3.27
C ILE A 75 12.37 -1.54 -4.70
N VAL A 76 11.56 -0.70 -5.35
CA VAL A 76 11.13 -0.90 -6.74
C VAL A 76 12.32 -0.85 -7.69
N THR A 77 13.26 0.06 -7.45
CA THR A 77 14.49 0.17 -8.26
C THR A 77 15.33 -1.09 -8.15
N ARG A 78 15.51 -1.63 -6.94
CA ARG A 78 16.22 -2.88 -6.68
C ARG A 78 15.53 -4.08 -7.36
N LEU A 79 14.20 -4.16 -7.26
CA LEU A 79 13.42 -5.20 -7.93
C LEU A 79 13.64 -5.18 -9.45
N LYS A 80 13.62 -4.00 -10.06
CA LYS A 80 13.91 -3.83 -11.50
C LYS A 80 15.34 -4.22 -11.86
N GLN A 81 16.33 -3.85 -11.04
CA GLN A 81 17.73 -4.25 -11.24
C GLN A 81 17.93 -5.76 -11.18
N LEU A 82 17.14 -6.44 -10.35
CA LEU A 82 17.11 -7.90 -10.25
C LEU A 82 16.30 -8.57 -11.37
N GLY A 83 15.72 -7.80 -12.29
CA GLY A 83 14.93 -8.30 -13.42
C GLY A 83 13.46 -8.57 -13.10
N PHE A 84 12.98 -8.20 -11.91
CA PHE A 84 11.58 -8.36 -11.55
C PHE A 84 10.71 -7.26 -12.14
N SER A 85 9.52 -7.67 -12.61
CA SER A 85 8.55 -6.77 -13.23
C SER A 85 7.19 -6.93 -12.56
N LYS A 86 6.49 -5.80 -12.43
CA LYS A 86 5.16 -5.75 -11.82
C LYS A 86 4.18 -6.55 -12.68
N LYS A 87 3.41 -7.45 -12.07
CA LYS A 87 2.28 -8.13 -12.72
C LYS A 87 1.34 -7.07 -13.31
N SER A 88 1.04 -7.21 -14.60
CA SER A 88 0.02 -6.40 -15.24
C SER A 88 -1.34 -6.69 -14.60
N ARG A 89 -2.15 -5.66 -14.32
CA ARG A 89 -3.50 -5.82 -13.75
C ARG A 89 -4.43 -6.65 -14.63
N GLN A 90 -4.07 -6.89 -15.89
CA GLN A 90 -4.84 -7.70 -16.84
C GLN A 90 -4.73 -9.22 -16.61
N GLN A 91 -3.93 -9.68 -15.64
CA GLN A 91 -3.78 -11.11 -15.33
C GLN A 91 -4.40 -11.53 -13.98
N LEU A 92 -5.30 -10.70 -13.42
CA LEU A 92 -6.20 -11.12 -12.35
C LEU A 92 -7.46 -11.74 -13.01
N HIS A 93 -7.41 -13.02 -13.33
CA HIS A 93 -8.57 -13.85 -13.73
C HIS A 93 -8.77 -14.95 -12.71
#